data_AF-A0A975KA50-F1
#
_entry.id   AF-A0A975KA50-F1
#
_cell.length_a   1.000
_cell.length_b   1.000
_cell.length_c   1.000
_cell.angle_alpha   90.00
_cell.angle_beta   90.00
_cell.angle_gamma   90.00
#
_symmetry.space_group_name_H-M   'P 1'
#
loop_
_entity.id
_entity.type
_entity.pdbx_description
1 polymer ?
#
loop_
_entity_poly.entity_id
_entity_poly.type
_entity_poly.pdbx_seq_one_letter_code
_entity_poly.pdbx_strand_id
1 'polypeptide(L)'
;MKSRSRSLPDRSRVDRCVLLRHDDKSCTVSIDLDVRMPLGLRVHRGERDAAIRMLMARSTGTFVKSSRSCVFEPDSIQSAEDLVDAIRKRLFGIACKPVSQRQVEDILGITSRERIRWGKDGRLPRSGTCRIRKGATEISLWTYPCDAIERLAANLGEIQGWREADSVTTAIGLASIFV
;
A
#
# COMPACT_ATOMS: atom_id res chain seq x y z
N MET A 1 -25.14 10.41 5.91
CA MET A 1 -24.09 9.36 5.75
C MET A 1 -22.97 9.96 4.90
N LYS A 2 -21.90 10.50 5.51
CA LYS A 2 -20.79 11.08 4.73
C LYS A 2 -20.02 9.95 4.06
N SER A 3 -20.18 9.82 2.76
CA SER A 3 -19.35 8.97 1.90
C SER A 3 -17.89 9.33 2.17
N ARG A 4 -17.19 8.51 2.96
CA ARG A 4 -15.73 8.60 3.07
C ARG A 4 -15.23 8.24 1.68
N SER A 5 -14.85 9.25 0.91
CA SER A 5 -14.06 9.07 -0.30
C SER A 5 -12.87 8.19 0.09
N ARG A 6 -12.93 6.91 -0.26
CA ARG A 6 -11.75 6.05 -0.25
C ARG A 6 -10.88 6.61 -1.35
N SER A 7 -9.90 7.41 -0.97
CA SER A 7 -8.83 7.78 -1.88
C SER A 7 -8.14 6.48 -2.29
N LEU A 8 -8.17 6.21 -3.58
CA LEU A 8 -7.64 5.00 -4.17
C LEU A 8 -6.21 5.28 -4.62
N PRO A 9 -5.32 4.28 -4.58
CA PRO A 9 -4.00 4.43 -5.17
C PRO A 9 -4.14 4.79 -6.65
N ASP A 10 -3.25 5.64 -7.13
CA ASP A 10 -3.18 5.96 -8.56
C ASP A 10 -2.92 4.68 -9.36
N ARG A 11 -3.90 4.31 -10.19
CA ARG A 11 -3.85 3.11 -11.04
C ARG A 11 -2.66 3.16 -12.00
N SER A 12 -2.26 4.35 -12.45
CA SER A 12 -1.13 4.54 -13.35
C SER A 12 0.20 4.07 -12.73
N ARG A 13 0.35 4.17 -11.39
CA ARG A 13 1.56 3.72 -10.68
C ARG A 13 1.63 2.20 -10.58
N VAL A 14 0.48 1.53 -10.47
CA VAL A 14 0.42 0.06 -10.52
C VAL A 14 0.69 -0.43 -11.93
N ASP A 15 0.09 0.20 -12.93
CA ASP A 15 0.23 -0.23 -14.32
C ASP A 15 1.68 -0.14 -14.82
N ARG A 16 2.44 0.87 -14.36
CA ARG A 16 3.89 1.01 -14.60
C ARG A 16 4.73 -0.14 -14.05
N CYS A 17 4.24 -0.86 -13.04
CA CYS A 17 4.96 -2.02 -12.49
C CYS A 17 4.93 -3.23 -13.45
N VAL A 18 4.08 -3.21 -14.48
CA VAL A 18 3.89 -4.34 -15.41
C VAL A 18 4.16 -3.86 -16.83
N LEU A 19 5.25 -4.35 -17.40
CA LEU A 19 5.71 -3.98 -18.73
C LEU A 19 5.45 -5.13 -19.70
N LEU A 20 4.87 -4.81 -20.85
CA LEU A 20 4.78 -5.69 -21.99
C LEU A 20 5.76 -5.17 -23.06
N ARG A 21 6.64 -6.04 -23.53
CA ARG A 21 7.52 -5.80 -24.68
C ARG A 21 7.21 -6.84 -25.73
N HIS A 22 7.12 -6.40 -26.98
CA HIS A 22 6.94 -7.28 -28.13
C HIS A 22 8.06 -7.01 -29.11
N ASP A 23 8.69 -8.07 -29.59
CA ASP A 23 9.60 -8.07 -30.73
C ASP A 23 9.16 -9.16 -31.72
N ASP A 24 9.76 -9.18 -32.91
CA ASP A 24 9.42 -10.13 -33.98
C ASP A 24 9.59 -11.61 -33.59
N LYS A 25 10.24 -11.89 -32.44
CA LYS A 25 10.59 -13.24 -31.98
C LYS A 25 9.84 -13.66 -30.72
N SER A 26 9.26 -12.74 -29.96
CA SER A 26 8.66 -13.02 -28.67
C SER A 26 7.81 -11.86 -28.11
N CYS A 27 6.87 -12.23 -27.26
CA CYS A 27 6.20 -11.30 -26.34
C CYS A 27 6.72 -11.53 -24.92
N THR A 28 7.25 -10.50 -24.27
CA THR A 28 7.77 -10.59 -22.89
C THR A 28 6.96 -9.70 -21.95
N VAL A 29 6.39 -10.32 -20.92
CA VAL A 29 5.78 -9.64 -19.77
C VAL A 29 6.79 -9.59 -18.63
N SER A 30 7.17 -8.42 -18.14
CA SER A 30 8.13 -8.26 -17.04
C SER A 30 7.58 -7.38 -15.92
N ILE A 31 7.98 -7.69 -14.68
CA ILE A 31 7.60 -6.89 -13.50
C ILE A 31 8.76 -6.02 -13.05
N ASP A 32 8.51 -4.71 -13.00
CA ASP A 32 9.41 -3.74 -12.40
C ASP A 32 8.87 -3.30 -11.03
N LEU A 33 9.62 -3.61 -9.97
CA LEU A 33 9.25 -3.29 -8.59
C LEU A 33 10.24 -2.27 -8.05
N ASP A 34 10.09 -1.03 -8.49
CA ASP A 34 10.96 0.08 -8.09
C ASP A 34 10.45 0.81 -6.83
N VAL A 35 11.17 1.85 -6.42
CA VAL A 35 10.80 2.72 -5.29
C VAL A 35 9.55 3.58 -5.55
N ARG A 36 9.12 3.71 -6.82
CA ARG A 36 7.98 4.54 -7.23
C ARG A 36 6.66 3.77 -7.15
N MET A 37 6.68 2.45 -6.97
CA MET A 37 5.47 1.66 -6.75
C MET A 37 4.66 2.17 -5.53
N PRO A 38 3.31 2.05 -5.55
CA PRO A 38 2.47 2.48 -4.44
C PRO A 38 2.84 1.84 -3.10
N LEU A 39 2.68 2.59 -2.00
CA LEU A 39 2.98 2.12 -0.65
C LEU A 39 2.31 0.77 -0.33
N GLY A 40 1.07 0.55 -0.77
CA GLY A 40 0.38 -0.73 -0.56
C GLY A 40 1.13 -1.94 -1.13
N LEU A 41 1.77 -1.81 -2.30
CA LEU A 41 2.59 -2.89 -2.87
C LEU A 41 3.91 -3.09 -2.13
N ARG A 42 4.46 -2.04 -1.50
CA ARG A 42 5.67 -2.12 -0.68
C ARG A 42 5.40 -2.82 0.65
N VAL A 43 4.28 -2.48 1.26
CA VAL A 43 3.88 -2.97 2.58
C VAL A 43 3.38 -4.42 2.51
N HIS A 44 2.62 -4.77 1.48
CA HIS A 44 2.07 -6.12 1.28
C HIS A 44 2.97 -7.01 0.40
N ARG A 45 4.30 -6.92 0.59
CA ARG A 45 5.31 -7.59 -0.27
C ARG A 45 5.06 -9.09 -0.47
N GLY A 46 4.71 -9.80 0.60
CA GLY A 46 4.54 -11.26 0.57
C GLY A 46 3.38 -11.68 -0.32
N GLU A 47 2.25 -10.97 -0.21
CA GLU A 47 1.08 -11.22 -1.05
C GLU A 47 1.31 -10.78 -2.50
N ARG A 48 1.97 -9.63 -2.71
CA ARG A 48 2.38 -9.15 -4.03
C ARG A 48 3.22 -10.21 -4.75
N ASP A 49 4.29 -10.67 -4.10
CA ASP A 49 5.23 -11.62 -4.70
C ASP A 49 4.59 -12.99 -4.93
N ALA A 50 3.70 -13.41 -4.03
CA ALA A 50 2.90 -14.62 -4.21
C ALA A 50 1.93 -14.51 -5.40
N ALA A 51 1.23 -13.38 -5.53
CA ALA A 51 0.31 -13.14 -6.63
C ALA A 51 1.01 -13.12 -7.99
N ILE A 52 2.14 -12.40 -8.10
CA ILE A 52 2.95 -12.36 -9.32
C ILE A 52 3.39 -13.77 -9.71
N ARG A 53 3.99 -14.52 -8.78
CA ARG A 53 4.47 -15.88 -9.03
C ARG A 53 3.34 -16.80 -9.47
N MET A 54 2.20 -16.73 -8.79
CA MET A 54 1.04 -17.57 -9.10
C MET A 54 0.49 -17.27 -10.51
N LEU A 55 0.33 -16.00 -10.87
CA LEU A 55 -0.21 -15.62 -12.18
C LEU A 55 0.76 -15.98 -13.31
N MET A 56 2.06 -15.71 -13.13
CA MET A 56 3.08 -16.07 -14.12
C MET A 56 3.20 -17.59 -14.31
N ALA A 57 3.21 -18.36 -13.22
CA ALA A 57 3.28 -19.81 -13.29
C ALA A 57 2.03 -20.48 -13.89
N ARG A 58 0.88 -19.79 -13.90
CA ARG A 58 -0.37 -20.27 -14.51
C ARG A 58 -0.55 -19.82 -15.96
N SER A 59 0.29 -18.92 -16.44
CA SER A 59 0.23 -18.45 -17.82
C SER A 59 0.77 -19.50 -18.80
N THR A 60 0.46 -19.34 -20.07
CA THR A 60 0.95 -20.20 -21.15
C THR A 60 2.41 -19.94 -21.52
N GLY A 61 2.98 -18.82 -21.06
CA GLY A 61 4.38 -18.46 -21.32
C GLY A 61 5.38 -19.16 -20.39
N THR A 62 6.65 -19.09 -20.78
CA THR A 62 7.77 -19.60 -19.99
C THR A 62 8.16 -18.59 -18.92
N PHE A 63 7.93 -18.94 -17.65
CA PHE A 63 8.24 -18.07 -16.52
C PHE A 63 9.72 -18.14 -16.11
N VAL A 64 10.42 -17.01 -16.24
CA VAL A 64 11.79 -16.79 -15.81
C VAL A 64 11.80 -16.11 -14.44
N LYS A 65 12.05 -16.90 -13.38
CA LYS A 65 11.99 -16.45 -11.99
C LYS A 65 13.01 -15.35 -11.65
N SER A 66 14.22 -15.43 -12.20
CA SER A 66 15.33 -14.51 -11.88
C SER A 66 15.03 -13.07 -12.33
N SER A 67 14.43 -12.90 -13.50
CA SER A 67 14.05 -11.61 -14.08
C SER A 67 12.61 -11.22 -13.80
N ARG A 68 11.83 -12.07 -13.09
CA ARG A 68 10.37 -11.88 -12.90
C ARG A 68 9.68 -11.55 -14.22
N SER A 69 9.99 -12.33 -15.24
CA SER A 69 9.44 -12.17 -16.59
C SER A 69 8.81 -13.46 -17.09
N CYS A 70 7.78 -13.33 -17.91
CA CYS A 70 7.17 -14.45 -18.63
C CYS A 70 7.33 -14.18 -20.14
N VAL A 71 7.88 -15.16 -20.85
CA VAL A 71 8.15 -15.07 -22.29
C VAL A 71 7.15 -15.93 -23.04
N PHE A 72 6.52 -15.36 -24.05
CA PHE A 72 5.53 -15.98 -24.91
C PHE A 72 6.05 -16.01 -26.34
N GLU A 73 5.58 -16.99 -27.11
CA GLU A 73 5.74 -17.00 -28.56
C GLU A 73 5.09 -15.76 -29.19
N PRO A 74 5.61 -15.26 -30.33
CA PRO A 74 5.14 -14.01 -30.94
C PRO A 74 3.65 -14.07 -31.31
N ASP A 75 3.17 -15.24 -31.75
CA ASP A 75 1.76 -15.47 -32.11
C ASP A 75 0.81 -15.51 -30.90
N SER A 76 1.35 -15.52 -29.67
CA SER A 76 0.58 -15.61 -28.42
C SER A 76 0.40 -14.25 -27.72
N ILE A 77 0.42 -13.14 -28.48
CA ILE A 77 0.33 -11.77 -27.93
C ILE A 77 -0.90 -11.57 -27.03
N GLN A 78 -2.06 -12.12 -27.41
CA GLN A 78 -3.29 -12.02 -26.62
C GLN A 78 -3.12 -12.65 -25.23
N SER A 79 -2.43 -13.79 -25.13
CA SER A 79 -2.16 -14.43 -23.84
C SER A 79 -1.22 -13.59 -22.96
N ALA A 80 -0.28 -12.87 -23.57
CA ALA A 80 0.61 -11.96 -22.86
C ALA A 80 -0.17 -10.73 -22.33
N GLU A 81 -1.08 -10.16 -23.14
CA GLU A 81 -1.96 -9.06 -22.73
C GLU A 81 -2.91 -9.46 -21.59
N ASP A 82 -3.53 -10.64 -21.69
CA ASP A 82 -4.40 -11.19 -20.65
C ASP A 82 -3.65 -11.36 -19.32
N LEU A 83 -2.40 -11.82 -19.38
CA LEU A 83 -1.54 -11.93 -18.20
C LEU A 83 -1.24 -10.54 -17.61
N VAL A 84 -0.92 -9.55 -18.45
CA VAL A 84 -0.64 -8.18 -18.01
C VAL A 84 -1.85 -7.62 -17.26
N ASP A 85 -3.04 -7.75 -17.81
CA ASP A 85 -4.27 -7.26 -17.20
C ASP A 85 -4.62 -7.99 -15.91
N ALA A 86 -4.45 -9.31 -15.87
CA ALA A 86 -4.63 -10.10 -14.67
C ALA A 86 -3.67 -9.66 -13.54
N ILE A 87 -2.41 -9.42 -13.86
CA ILE A 87 -1.40 -8.94 -12.90
C ILE A 87 -1.74 -7.54 -12.44
N ARG A 88 -1.99 -6.58 -13.35
CA ARG A 88 -2.34 -5.19 -13.00
C ARG A 88 -3.57 -5.13 -12.09
N LYS A 89 -4.64 -5.84 -12.45
CA LYS A 89 -5.86 -5.92 -11.64
C LYS A 89 -5.58 -6.48 -10.24
N ARG A 90 -4.78 -7.55 -10.15
CA ARG A 90 -4.45 -8.17 -8.87
C ARG A 90 -3.56 -7.28 -8.01
N LEU A 91 -2.54 -6.66 -8.60
CA LEU A 91 -1.66 -5.71 -7.92
C LEU A 91 -2.44 -4.48 -7.43
N PHE A 92 -3.37 -3.96 -8.22
CA PHE A 92 -4.22 -2.84 -7.80
C PHE A 92 -5.04 -3.20 -6.56
N GLY A 93 -5.64 -4.40 -6.54
CA GLY A 93 -6.37 -4.89 -5.36
C GLY A 93 -5.49 -4.98 -4.10
N ILE A 94 -4.23 -5.39 -4.26
CA ILE A 94 -3.25 -5.45 -3.17
C ILE A 94 -2.83 -4.05 -2.72
N ALA A 95 -2.60 -3.12 -3.67
CA ALA A 95 -2.25 -1.73 -3.38
C ALA A 95 -3.34 -1.02 -2.55
N CYS A 96 -4.62 -1.38 -2.76
CA CYS A 96 -5.76 -0.85 -2.03
C CYS A 96 -5.93 -1.43 -0.61
N LYS A 97 -5.20 -2.49 -0.24
CA LYS A 97 -5.35 -3.10 1.08
C LYS A 97 -4.89 -2.15 2.17
N PRO A 98 -5.63 -2.02 3.29
CA PRO A 98 -5.27 -1.08 4.32
C PRO A 98 -3.98 -1.49 5.03
N VAL A 99 -3.34 -0.52 5.68
CA VAL A 99 -2.16 -0.73 6.54
C VAL A 99 -2.54 -0.85 8.01
N SER A 100 -1.78 -1.67 8.72
CA SER A 100 -1.94 -1.92 10.15
C SER A 100 -1.36 -0.79 11.02
N GLN A 101 -1.72 -0.79 12.31
CA GLN A 101 -1.22 0.19 13.28
C GLN A 101 0.31 0.24 13.34
N ARG A 102 0.96 -0.94 13.43
CA ARG A 102 2.42 -1.04 13.51
C ARG A 102 3.09 -0.54 12.23
N GLN A 103 2.53 -0.91 11.07
CA GLN A 103 3.04 -0.40 9.78
C GLN A 103 2.96 1.12 9.70
N VAL A 104 1.87 1.73 10.18
CA VAL A 104 1.76 3.20 10.20
C VAL A 104 2.80 3.85 11.12
N GLU A 105 3.01 3.28 12.30
CA GLU A 105 4.05 3.74 13.24
C GLU A 105 5.44 3.69 12.61
N ASP A 106 5.77 2.56 11.97
CA ASP A 106 7.07 2.35 11.29
C ASP A 106 7.23 3.27 10.07
N ILE A 107 6.19 3.45 9.26
CA ILE A 107 6.23 4.23 8.01
C ILE A 107 6.34 5.73 8.29
N LEU A 108 5.61 6.24 9.28
CA LEU A 108 5.57 7.67 9.59
C LEU A 108 6.63 8.07 10.64
N GLY A 109 7.28 7.11 11.29
CA GLY A 109 8.19 7.40 12.40
C GLY A 109 7.47 8.03 13.59
N ILE A 110 6.31 7.48 13.96
CA ILE A 110 5.45 8.00 15.02
C ILE A 110 5.24 6.95 16.10
N THR A 111 5.01 7.40 17.32
CA THR A 111 4.72 6.53 18.47
C THR A 111 3.26 6.08 18.48
N SER A 112 2.96 5.00 19.21
CA SER A 112 1.57 4.58 19.44
C SER A 112 0.73 5.65 20.14
N ARG A 113 1.34 6.47 21.02
CA ARG A 113 0.65 7.56 21.71
C ARG A 113 0.21 8.65 20.73
N GLU A 114 1.12 9.07 19.84
CA GLU A 114 0.83 10.02 18.77
C GLU A 114 -0.25 9.47 17.84
N ARG A 115 -0.11 8.22 17.37
CA ARG A 115 -1.12 7.56 16.52
C ARG A 115 -2.50 7.54 17.16
N ILE A 116 -2.60 7.23 18.46
CA ILE A 116 -3.88 7.21 19.19
C ILE A 116 -4.46 8.62 19.27
N ARG A 117 -3.65 9.61 19.67
CA ARG A 117 -4.06 11.01 19.80
C ARG A 117 -4.55 11.56 18.47
N TRP A 118 -3.71 11.51 17.43
CA TRP A 118 -4.00 12.04 16.10
C TRP A 118 -5.12 11.27 15.40
N GLY A 119 -5.29 9.99 15.74
CA GLY A 119 -6.47 9.27 15.29
C GLY A 119 -7.76 9.76 15.96
N LYS A 120 -7.72 10.17 17.24
CA LYS A 120 -8.91 10.60 18.00
C LYS A 120 -9.38 11.98 17.57
N ASP A 121 -8.44 12.91 17.36
CA ASP A 121 -8.75 14.28 16.91
C ASP A 121 -8.99 14.39 15.39
N GLY A 122 -8.69 13.33 14.63
CA GLY A 122 -9.00 13.23 13.21
C GLY A 122 -7.87 13.63 12.26
N ARG A 123 -6.72 14.06 12.78
CA ARG A 123 -5.51 14.33 11.99
C ARG A 123 -5.05 13.11 11.19
N LEU A 124 -5.04 11.94 11.83
CA LEU A 124 -4.63 10.68 11.21
C LEU A 124 -5.87 9.89 10.69
N PRO A 125 -6.03 9.72 9.37
CA PRO A 125 -7.24 9.13 8.79
C PRO A 125 -7.37 7.63 9.07
N ARG A 126 -8.57 7.17 9.43
CA ARG A 126 -8.86 5.75 9.69
C ARG A 126 -9.78 5.17 8.61
N SER A 127 -9.43 4.00 8.08
CA SER A 127 -10.19 3.31 7.02
C SER A 127 -11.21 2.30 7.54
N GLY A 128 -11.02 1.78 8.76
CA GLY A 128 -11.89 0.77 9.36
C GLY A 128 -11.21 0.04 10.51
N THR A 129 -11.67 -1.17 10.80
CA THR A 129 -11.04 -2.09 11.76
C THR A 129 -10.76 -3.44 11.11
N CYS A 130 -9.63 -4.05 11.45
CA CYS A 130 -9.35 -5.46 11.20
C CYS A 130 -9.54 -6.24 12.51
N ARG A 131 -10.03 -7.47 12.41
CA ARG A 131 -10.18 -8.37 13.55
C ARG A 131 -9.09 -9.42 13.49
N ILE A 132 -8.36 -9.57 14.58
CA ILE A 132 -7.33 -10.59 14.74
C ILE A 132 -7.81 -11.55 15.82
N ARG A 133 -7.82 -12.85 15.50
CA ARG A 133 -8.13 -13.92 16.45
C ARG A 133 -6.86 -14.63 16.88
N LYS A 134 -6.72 -14.84 18.20
CA LYS A 134 -5.71 -15.70 18.81
C LYS A 134 -6.45 -16.64 19.76
N GLY A 135 -6.72 -17.86 19.31
CA GLY A 135 -7.60 -18.80 20.01
C GLY A 135 -9.01 -18.23 20.17
N ALA A 136 -9.54 -18.23 21.40
CA ALA A 136 -10.85 -17.66 21.72
C ALA A 136 -10.85 -16.12 21.81
N THR A 137 -9.68 -15.47 21.82
CA THR A 137 -9.59 -14.01 21.96
C THR A 137 -9.65 -13.33 20.60
N GLU A 138 -10.61 -12.44 20.42
CA GLU A 138 -10.76 -11.60 19.23
C GLU A 138 -10.47 -10.13 19.57
N ILE A 139 -9.52 -9.52 18.86
CA ILE A 139 -9.15 -8.12 19.05
C ILE A 139 -9.44 -7.35 17.76
N SER A 140 -10.18 -6.25 17.89
CA SER A 140 -10.41 -5.32 16.78
C SER A 140 -9.39 -4.20 16.80
N LEU A 141 -8.61 -4.06 15.73
CA LEU A 141 -7.59 -3.04 15.56
C LEU A 141 -7.98 -2.07 14.45
N TRP A 142 -7.78 -0.76 14.67
CA TRP A 142 -7.89 0.24 13.61
C TRP A 142 -6.94 -0.03 12.44
N THR A 143 -7.44 0.22 11.24
CA THR A 143 -6.68 0.18 9.99
C THR A 143 -6.67 1.55 9.33
N TYR A 144 -5.69 1.78 8.46
CA TYR A 144 -5.46 3.07 7.82
C TYR A 144 -5.41 2.92 6.29
N PRO A 145 -5.85 3.93 5.54
CA PRO A 145 -5.82 3.89 4.07
C PRO A 145 -4.39 4.13 3.55
N CYS A 146 -3.91 3.26 2.65
CA CYS A 146 -2.54 3.27 2.14
C CYS A 146 -2.09 4.61 1.56
N ASP A 147 -2.93 5.19 0.71
CA ASP A 147 -2.67 6.40 -0.04
C ASP A 147 -2.56 7.64 0.88
N ALA A 148 -3.38 7.71 1.94
CA ALA A 148 -3.31 8.82 2.88
C ALA A 148 -2.04 8.72 3.74
N ILE A 149 -1.66 7.50 4.14
CA ILE A 149 -0.38 7.25 4.83
C ILE A 149 0.79 7.53 3.90
N GLU A 150 0.70 7.18 2.62
CA GLU A 150 1.73 7.50 1.62
C GLU A 150 1.90 9.00 1.43
N ARG A 151 0.80 9.77 1.41
CA ARG A 151 0.84 11.24 1.36
C ARG A 151 1.51 11.83 2.60
N LEU A 152 1.18 11.33 3.80
CA LEU A 152 1.81 11.78 5.04
C LEU A 152 3.30 11.41 5.07
N ALA A 153 3.67 10.22 4.60
CA ALA A 153 5.07 9.81 4.50
C ALA A 153 5.88 10.69 3.53
N ALA A 154 5.24 11.19 2.47
CA ALA A 154 5.85 12.14 1.54
C ALA A 154 5.94 13.58 2.11
N ASN A 155 5.20 13.89 3.18
CA ASN A 155 5.17 15.22 3.80
C ASN A 155 5.34 15.15 5.32
N LEU A 156 6.55 14.77 5.78
CA LEU A 156 6.85 14.67 7.21
C LEU A 156 6.77 16.02 7.95
N GLY A 157 6.76 17.16 7.23
CA GLY A 157 6.51 18.47 7.81
C GLY A 157 5.14 18.60 8.46
N GLU A 158 4.12 17.90 7.93
CA GLU A 158 2.78 17.86 8.52
C GLU A 158 2.79 17.17 9.89
N ILE A 159 3.51 16.05 10.01
CA ILE A 159 3.72 15.34 11.28
C ILE A 159 4.46 16.22 12.29
N GLN A 160 5.49 16.94 11.83
CA GLN A 160 6.26 17.83 12.70
C GLN A 160 5.40 19.00 13.23
N GLY A 161 4.59 19.62 12.37
CA GLY A 161 3.65 20.66 12.79
C GLY A 161 2.61 20.16 13.80
N TRP A 162 2.17 18.89 13.69
CA TRP A 162 1.28 18.30 14.70
C TRP A 162 1.95 18.15 16.08
N ARG A 163 3.25 17.81 16.13
CA ARG A 163 4.02 17.72 17.38
C ARG A 163 4.22 19.08 18.03
N GLU A 164 4.48 20.10 17.23
CA GLU A 164 4.63 21.49 17.69
C GLU A 164 3.31 22.00 18.29
N ALA A 165 2.20 21.79 17.59
CA ALA A 165 0.87 22.13 18.10
C ALA A 165 0.55 21.40 19.42
N ASP A 166 0.87 20.10 19.52
CA ASP A 166 0.68 19.32 20.74
C ASP A 166 1.51 19.87 21.92
N SER A 167 2.72 20.36 21.64
CA SER A 167 3.63 20.94 22.64
C SER A 167 3.09 22.25 23.19
N VAL A 168 2.57 23.12 22.32
CA VAL A 168 1.94 24.40 22.70
C VAL A 168 0.68 24.15 23.54
N THR A 169 -0.21 23.24 23.11
CA THR A 169 -1.41 22.91 23.89
C THR A 169 -1.08 22.35 25.27
N THR A 170 -0.04 21.51 25.37
CA THR A 170 0.44 20.97 26.65
C THR A 170 0.97 22.09 27.56
N ALA A 171 1.74 23.04 27.02
CA ALA A 171 2.26 24.18 27.77
C ALA A 171 1.15 25.09 28.30
N ILE A 172 0.11 25.36 27.49
CA ILE A 172 -1.05 26.17 27.91
C ILE A 172 -1.84 25.46 29.01
N GLY A 173 -2.10 24.15 28.87
CA GLY A 173 -2.81 23.37 29.88
C GLY A 173 -2.09 23.31 31.23
N LEU A 174 -0.75 23.31 31.24
CA LEU A 174 0.03 23.42 32.47
C LEU A 174 -0.02 24.83 33.06
N ALA A 175 0.07 25.88 32.23
CA ALA A 175 -0.03 27.26 32.70
C ALA A 175 -1.39 27.57 33.36
N SER A 176 -2.49 26.95 32.90
CA SER A 176 -3.83 27.11 33.49
C SER A 176 -4.05 26.36 34.81
N ILE A 177 -3.13 25.49 35.24
CA ILE A 177 -3.21 24.78 36.53
C ILE A 177 -2.56 25.61 37.67
N PHE A 178 -1.72 26.59 37.31
CA PHE A 178 -0.98 27.43 38.26
C PHE A 178 -1.58 28.83 38.45
N VAL A 179 -2.84 29.07 38.06
CA VAL A 179 -3.58 30.33 38.27
C VAL A 179 -4.78 30.10 39.17
#